data_AF-A0A1E5NZR2-F1
#
_entry.id   AF-A0A1E5NZR2-F1
#
_cell.length_a   1.000
_cell.length_b   1.000
_cell.length_c   1.000
_cell.angle_alpha   90.00
_cell.angle_beta   90.00
_cell.angle_gamma   90.00
#
_symmetry.space_group_name_H-M   'P 1'
#
loop_
_entity.id
_entity.type
_entity.pdbx_description
1 polymer ?
#
loop_
_entity_poly.entity_id
_entity_poly.type
_entity_poly.pdbx_seq_one_letter_code
_entity_poly.pdbx_strand_id
1 'polypeptide(L)'
;MPEPSTTASAAQLVGTYVGSREADGVRLTLTATPGGNRGGTLTAENWPTGNFHTSQPGKAFTGSGTWEVEDPRPPTRRSLLRLQFEDPAEVTSGDTLDKLSIGIDAQRIFVYDDVDPDVCPAFRLQLQTE
;
A
#
# COMPACT_ATOMS: atom_id res chain seq x y z
N MET A 1 -6.47 10.09 -9.48
CA MET A 1 -6.56 9.13 -8.37
C MET A 1 -7.83 9.48 -7.58
N PRO A 2 -8.56 8.53 -6.95
CA PRO A 2 -9.61 8.91 -6.01
C PRO A 2 -9.04 9.71 -4.84
N GLU A 3 -9.89 10.52 -4.20
CA GLU A 3 -9.54 11.22 -2.96
C GLU A 3 -9.19 10.22 -1.84
N PRO A 4 -8.27 10.58 -0.93
CA PRO A 4 -7.96 9.76 0.23
C PRO A 4 -9.21 9.47 1.08
N SER A 5 -9.44 8.20 1.34
CA SER A 5 -10.54 7.73 2.18
C SER A 5 -10.27 8.07 3.64
N THR A 6 -11.33 8.47 4.35
CA THR A 6 -11.33 8.70 5.80
C THR A 6 -12.03 7.58 6.56
N THR A 7 -12.61 6.61 5.85
CA THR A 7 -13.46 5.55 6.41
C THR A 7 -13.13 4.17 5.84
N ALA A 8 -11.95 3.99 5.25
CA ALA A 8 -11.56 2.70 4.69
C ALA A 8 -11.50 1.64 5.80
N SER A 9 -11.99 0.44 5.51
CA SER A 9 -11.95 -0.70 6.44
C SER A 9 -11.08 -1.82 5.89
N ALA A 10 -10.51 -2.62 6.79
CA ALA A 10 -9.70 -3.77 6.42
C ALA A 10 -10.45 -4.75 5.50
N ALA A 11 -11.74 -5.00 5.78
CA ALA A 11 -12.56 -5.90 4.97
C ALA A 11 -12.67 -5.46 3.50
N GLN A 12 -12.72 -4.15 3.23
CA GLN A 12 -12.77 -3.62 1.86
C GLN A 12 -11.44 -3.76 1.12
N LEU A 13 -10.33 -3.85 1.85
CA LEU A 13 -8.99 -3.87 1.25
C LEU A 13 -8.50 -5.28 0.90
N VAL A 14 -9.19 -6.33 1.35
CA VAL A 14 -8.80 -7.71 1.04
C VAL A 14 -8.85 -7.95 -0.46
N GLY A 15 -7.78 -8.55 -0.99
CA GLY A 15 -7.66 -8.91 -2.40
C GLY A 15 -6.26 -8.66 -2.95
N THR A 16 -6.13 -8.78 -4.27
CA THR A 16 -4.87 -8.56 -4.98
C THR A 16 -4.88 -7.20 -5.65
N TYR A 17 -3.83 -6.43 -5.44
CA TYR A 17 -3.55 -5.17 -6.09
C TYR A 17 -2.45 -5.35 -7.12
N VAL A 18 -2.62 -4.69 -8.27
CA VAL A 18 -1.65 -4.70 -9.36
C VAL A 18 -1.24 -3.26 -9.65
N GLY A 19 0.07 -3.05 -9.76
CA GLY A 19 0.62 -1.75 -10.09
C GLY A 19 0.49 -1.38 -11.56
N SER A 20 0.59 -0.08 -11.83
CA SER A 20 0.58 0.45 -13.20
C SER A 20 1.61 1.55 -13.37
N ARG A 21 2.10 1.73 -14.60
CA ARG A 21 3.15 2.70 -14.96
C ARG A 21 4.42 2.50 -14.13
N GLU A 22 4.73 3.39 -13.20
CA GLU A 22 5.95 3.34 -12.38
C GLU A 22 5.94 2.17 -11.38
N ALA A 23 4.76 1.61 -11.10
CA ALA A 23 4.58 0.38 -10.32
C ALA A 23 4.27 -0.84 -11.21
N ASP A 24 4.51 -0.78 -12.52
CA ASP A 24 4.23 -1.92 -13.40
C ASP A 24 4.98 -3.19 -12.95
N GLY A 25 4.28 -4.32 -12.97
CA GLY A 25 4.79 -5.60 -12.46
C GLY A 25 4.80 -5.74 -10.93
N VAL A 26 4.46 -4.72 -10.16
CA VAL A 26 4.29 -4.82 -8.69
C VAL A 26 2.96 -5.48 -8.37
N ARG A 27 2.97 -6.43 -7.42
CA ARG A 27 1.76 -7.11 -6.93
C ARG A 27 1.74 -7.14 -5.42
N LEU A 28 0.60 -6.82 -4.83
CA LEU A 28 0.36 -6.87 -3.38
C LEU A 28 -0.91 -7.66 -3.13
N THR A 29 -0.85 -8.72 -2.34
CA THR A 29 -2.04 -9.47 -1.92
C THR A 29 -2.26 -9.27 -0.44
N LEU A 30 -3.46 -8.81 -0.08
CA LEU A 30 -3.89 -8.57 1.29
C LEU A 30 -4.93 -9.62 1.66
N THR A 31 -4.68 -10.36 2.73
CA THR A 31 -5.63 -11.32 3.30
C THR A 31 -5.98 -10.93 4.72
N ALA A 32 -7.24 -11.06 5.11
CA ALA A 32 -7.65 -10.82 6.49
C ALA A 32 -7.16 -11.95 7.41
N THR A 33 -6.69 -11.60 8.61
CA THR A 33 -6.41 -12.61 9.65
C THR A 33 -7.74 -12.99 10.33
N PRO A 34 -8.02 -14.29 10.54
CA PRO A 34 -9.20 -14.72 11.29
C PRO A 34 -9.27 -14.04 12.68
N GLY A 35 -10.35 -13.32 12.96
CA GLY A 35 -10.54 -12.58 14.22
C GLY A 35 -9.81 -11.23 14.30
N GLY A 36 -9.07 -10.84 13.27
CA GLY A 36 -8.43 -9.52 13.15
C GLY A 36 -9.39 -8.51 12.52
N ASN A 37 -9.77 -7.47 13.27
CA ASN A 37 -10.73 -6.47 12.79
C ASN A 37 -10.10 -5.32 12.00
N ARG A 38 -8.76 -5.25 11.94
CA ARG A 38 -8.03 -4.08 11.45
C ARG A 38 -6.97 -4.39 10.41
N GLY A 39 -6.80 -5.65 10.02
CA GLY A 39 -5.73 -6.04 9.13
C GLY A 39 -5.58 -7.54 8.98
N GLY A 40 -4.43 -7.96 8.46
CA GLY A 40 -4.09 -9.36 8.37
C GLY A 40 -2.69 -9.59 7.83
N THR A 41 -2.53 -10.60 6.98
CA THR A 41 -1.26 -10.95 6.34
C THR A 41 -1.18 -10.42 4.92
N LEU A 42 0.03 -10.09 4.47
CA LEU A 42 0.32 -9.63 3.13
C LEU A 42 1.35 -10.54 2.45
N THR A 43 1.30 -10.58 1.13
CA THR A 43 2.42 -10.95 0.27
C THR A 43 2.66 -9.85 -0.75
N ALA A 44 3.93 -9.53 -1.02
CA ALA A 44 4.31 -8.55 -2.01
C ALA A 44 5.31 -9.16 -3.00
N GLU A 45 5.15 -8.86 -4.28
CA GLU A 45 6.01 -9.31 -5.36
C GLU A 45 6.52 -8.09 -6.13
N ASN A 46 7.80 -8.12 -6.49
CA ASN A 46 8.49 -7.02 -7.15
C ASN A 46 8.36 -5.67 -6.40
N TRP A 47 8.30 -5.73 -5.07
CA TRP A 47 8.11 -4.55 -4.23
C TRP A 47 9.37 -3.68 -4.22
N PRO A 48 9.27 -2.36 -4.40
CA PRO A 48 10.44 -1.50 -4.49
C PRO A 48 11.16 -1.34 -3.14
N THR A 49 12.49 -1.41 -3.17
CA THR A 49 13.36 -0.90 -2.09
C THR A 49 13.94 0.47 -2.45
N GLY A 50 14.46 1.16 -1.44
CA GLY A 50 15.09 2.46 -1.54
C GLY A 50 14.20 3.63 -1.15
N ASN A 51 14.83 4.80 -1.03
CA ASN A 51 14.17 6.05 -0.70
C ASN A 51 13.34 6.52 -1.89
N PHE A 52 12.01 6.32 -1.82
CA PHE A 52 11.03 6.75 -2.83
C PHE A 52 11.17 8.25 -3.22
N HIS A 53 11.72 9.10 -2.34
CA HIS A 53 11.97 10.51 -2.64
C HIS A 53 13.22 10.76 -3.50
N THR A 54 13.98 9.72 -3.83
CA THR A 54 15.17 9.81 -4.69
C THR A 54 14.91 9.15 -6.03
N SER A 55 15.38 9.77 -7.10
CA SER A 55 15.12 9.37 -8.50
C SER A 55 15.84 8.09 -8.94
N GLN A 56 16.40 7.30 -8.03
CA GLN A 56 16.98 5.99 -8.32
C GLN A 56 16.17 4.92 -7.60
N PRO A 57 15.34 4.14 -8.33
CA PRO A 57 14.70 2.97 -7.73
C PRO A 57 15.79 2.02 -7.22
N GLY A 58 15.65 1.54 -5.98
CA GLY A 58 16.50 0.50 -5.43
C GLY A 58 16.22 -0.85 -6.11
N LYS A 59 16.69 -1.94 -5.47
CA LYS A 59 16.32 -3.29 -5.92
C LYS A 59 14.81 -3.52 -5.68
N ALA A 60 14.24 -4.53 -6.32
CA ALA A 60 12.92 -5.02 -5.96
C ALA A 60 13.04 -6.31 -5.15
N PHE A 61 12.09 -6.56 -4.24
CA PHE A 61 12.03 -7.80 -3.47
C PHE A 61 10.66 -8.46 -3.54
N THR A 62 10.63 -9.73 -3.16
CA THR A 62 9.39 -10.48 -2.90
C THR A 62 9.40 -10.89 -1.44
N GLY A 63 8.31 -10.66 -0.72
CA GLY A 63 8.26 -10.88 0.72
C GLY A 63 6.85 -11.04 1.26
N SER A 64 6.77 -11.30 2.55
CA SER A 64 5.52 -11.45 3.30
C SER A 64 5.55 -10.63 4.58
N GLY A 65 4.38 -10.47 5.18
CA GLY A 65 4.29 -9.94 6.53
C GLY A 65 2.85 -9.65 6.92
N THR A 66 2.66 -8.57 7.66
CA THR A 66 1.35 -8.12 8.15
C THR A 66 0.98 -6.75 7.61
N TRP A 67 -0.31 -6.47 7.56
CA TRP A 67 -0.83 -5.16 7.21
C TRP A 67 -1.95 -4.77 8.16
N GLU A 68 -2.17 -3.47 8.30
CA GLU A 68 -3.29 -2.91 9.04
C GLU A 68 -3.78 -1.59 8.44
N VAL A 69 -5.04 -1.24 8.72
CA VAL A 69 -5.57 0.09 8.44
C VAL A 69 -5.37 0.97 9.66
N GLU A 70 -4.56 2.02 9.51
CA GLU A 70 -4.44 3.07 10.50
C GLU A 70 -5.65 4.01 10.41
N ASP A 71 -6.30 4.24 11.56
CA ASP A 71 -7.41 5.18 11.69
C ASP A 71 -6.97 6.62 11.35
N PRO A 72 -7.86 7.45 10.75
CA PRO A 72 -7.55 8.83 10.41
C PRO A 72 -7.16 9.65 11.64
N ARG A 73 -5.99 10.30 11.58
CA ARG A 73 -5.48 11.20 12.64
C ARG A 73 -5.12 12.58 12.08
N PRO A 74 -5.21 13.65 12.90
CA PRO A 74 -4.71 14.97 12.50
C PRO A 74 -3.20 14.93 12.14
N PRO A 75 -2.74 15.76 11.19
CA PRO A 75 -3.47 16.81 10.49
C PRO A 75 -4.23 16.37 9.23
N THR A 76 -3.89 15.23 8.63
CA THR A 76 -4.40 14.81 7.31
C THR A 76 -5.77 14.11 7.37
N ARG A 77 -6.15 13.55 8.53
CA ARG A 77 -7.46 12.90 8.79
C ARG A 77 -7.86 11.84 7.75
N ARG A 78 -6.90 11.17 7.12
CA ARG A 78 -7.12 10.06 6.17
C ARG A 78 -6.72 8.72 6.77
N SER A 79 -7.40 7.66 6.35
CA SER A 79 -7.00 6.29 6.64
C SER A 79 -5.75 5.94 5.84
N LEU A 80 -4.80 5.25 6.48
CA LEU A 80 -3.58 4.78 5.82
C LEU A 80 -3.52 3.26 5.86
N LEU A 81 -2.99 2.67 4.80
CA LEU A 81 -2.60 1.27 4.79
C LEU A 81 -1.15 1.19 5.27
N ARG A 82 -0.92 0.50 6.38
CA ARG A 82 0.41 0.23 6.91
C ARG A 82 0.80 -1.21 6.63
N LEU A 83 2.01 -1.38 6.11
CA LEU A 83 2.62 -2.65 5.76
C LEU A 83 3.80 -2.90 6.72
N GLN A 84 3.92 -4.12 7.22
CA GLN A 84 5.03 -4.55 8.03
C GLN A 84 5.55 -5.87 7.48
N PHE A 85 6.69 -5.82 6.81
CA PHE A 85 7.35 -7.00 6.25
C PHE A 85 8.08 -7.76 7.37
N GLU A 86 7.97 -9.10 7.39
CA GLU A 86 8.48 -9.94 8.48
C GLU A 86 9.99 -10.18 8.42
N ASP A 87 10.58 -10.05 7.25
CA ASP A 87 12.03 -10.05 7.04
C ASP A 87 12.26 -9.60 5.60
N PRO A 88 13.22 -8.71 5.39
CA PRO A 88 14.30 -9.24 4.56
C PRO A 88 15.62 -8.76 5.12
N ALA A 89 16.63 -9.64 5.06
CA ALA A 89 18.04 -9.27 5.21
C ALA A 89 18.50 -8.12 4.26
N GLU A 90 17.60 -7.55 3.44
CA GLU A 90 17.82 -6.52 2.42
C GLU A 90 17.00 -5.22 2.57
N VAL A 91 16.09 -5.08 3.56
CA VAL A 91 15.26 -3.87 3.71
C VAL A 91 15.35 -3.32 5.12
N THR A 92 16.03 -2.19 5.26
CA THR A 92 16.04 -1.40 6.49
C THR A 92 14.67 -0.75 6.70
N SER A 93 14.23 -0.59 7.96
CA SER A 93 13.04 0.23 8.25
C SER A 93 13.23 1.65 7.69
N GLY A 94 12.28 2.13 6.88
CA GLY A 94 12.37 3.40 6.15
C GLY A 94 13.01 3.34 4.75
N ASP A 95 13.48 2.17 4.31
CA ASP A 95 14.05 1.92 2.97
C ASP A 95 13.03 1.30 1.99
N THR A 96 11.74 1.44 2.26
CA THR A 96 10.67 0.96 1.36
C THR A 96 9.36 1.70 1.61
N LEU A 97 8.41 1.55 0.69
CA LEU A 97 7.03 2.00 0.86
C LEU A 97 6.31 1.08 1.85
N ASP A 98 6.22 1.51 3.11
CA ASP A 98 5.56 0.80 4.21
C ASP A 98 4.23 1.45 4.64
N LYS A 99 3.95 2.65 4.12
CA LYS A 99 2.70 3.39 4.34
C LYS A 99 2.15 3.94 3.04
N LEU A 100 0.88 3.67 2.80
CA LEU A 100 0.17 4.07 1.59
C LEU A 100 -1.13 4.79 1.93
N SER A 101 -1.47 5.80 1.13
CA SER A 101 -2.80 6.37 1.12
C SER A 101 -3.78 5.38 0.49
N ILE A 102 -5.02 5.39 0.99
CA ILE A 102 -6.11 4.56 0.47
C ILE A 102 -7.09 5.47 -0.25
N GLY A 103 -7.35 5.23 -1.53
CA GLY A 103 -8.37 5.93 -2.31
C GLY A 103 -9.49 4.98 -2.73
N ILE A 104 -10.74 5.37 -2.47
CA ILE A 104 -11.92 4.55 -2.82
C ILE A 104 -12.88 5.41 -3.61
N ASP A 105 -13.24 4.97 -4.81
CA ASP A 105 -14.38 5.52 -5.57
C ASP A 105 -15.46 4.45 -5.78
N ALA A 106 -16.54 4.80 -6.50
CA ALA A 106 -17.70 3.92 -6.69
C ALA A 106 -17.37 2.59 -7.41
N GLN A 107 -16.23 2.48 -8.08
CA GLN A 107 -15.89 1.31 -8.89
C GLN A 107 -14.54 0.70 -8.52
N ARG A 108 -13.67 1.43 -7.82
CA ARG A 108 -12.26 1.07 -7.71
C ARG A 108 -11.70 1.40 -6.34
N ILE A 109 -10.77 0.55 -5.91
CA ILE A 109 -9.96 0.76 -4.72
C ILE A 109 -8.50 0.87 -5.18
N PHE A 110 -7.82 1.91 -4.71
CA PHE A 110 -6.42 2.17 -4.97
C PHE A 110 -5.65 2.33 -3.68
N VAL A 111 -4.39 1.91 -3.72
CA VAL A 111 -3.38 2.25 -2.71
C VAL A 111 -2.20 2.91 -3.41
N TYR A 112 -1.68 3.99 -2.84
CA TYR A 112 -0.67 4.81 -3.50
C TYR A 112 0.26 5.51 -2.51
N ASP A 113 1.44 5.88 -3.00
CA ASP A 113 2.41 6.69 -2.27
C ASP A 113 1.78 8.00 -1.81
N ASP A 114 2.10 8.40 -0.59
CA ASP A 114 1.58 9.61 0.01
C ASP A 114 2.30 10.83 -0.57
N VAL A 115 1.76 11.35 -1.68
CA VAL A 115 2.20 12.58 -2.33
C VAL A 115 1.16 13.67 -2.10
N ASP A 116 1.59 14.93 -2.14
CA ASP A 116 0.74 16.13 -2.18
C ASP A 116 -0.53 15.86 -3.03
N PRO A 117 -1.76 16.17 -2.54
CA PRO A 117 -2.99 15.91 -3.30
C PRO A 117 -3.03 16.56 -4.69
N ASP A 118 -2.23 17.61 -4.93
CA ASP A 118 -2.10 18.27 -6.22
C ASP A 118 -1.15 17.52 -7.18
N VAL A 119 -0.45 16.49 -6.71
CA VAL A 119 0.49 15.68 -7.48
C VAL A 119 -0.08 14.29 -7.70
N CYS A 120 -0.08 13.85 -8.96
CA CYS A 120 -0.47 12.48 -9.27
C CYS A 120 0.57 11.50 -8.70
N PRO A 121 0.16 10.52 -7.88
CA PRO A 121 1.06 9.51 -7.33
C PRO A 121 1.73 8.71 -8.44
N ALA A 122 3.05 8.61 -8.36
CA ALA A 122 3.85 7.80 -9.27
C ALA A 122 3.64 6.33 -8.93
N PHE A 123 3.79 5.97 -7.65
CA PHE A 123 3.56 4.61 -7.20
C PHE A 123 2.08 4.40 -6.85
N ARG A 124 1.39 3.57 -7.64
CA ARG A 124 -0.01 3.23 -7.37
C ARG A 124 -0.36 1.82 -7.79
N LEU A 125 -1.17 1.19 -6.94
CA LEU A 125 -1.72 -0.13 -7.15
C LEU A 125 -3.24 -0.06 -7.13
N GLN A 126 -3.88 -0.80 -8.03
CA GLN A 126 -5.33 -0.91 -8.11
C GLN A 126 -5.76 -2.31 -7.69
N LEU A 127 -6.82 -2.41 -6.88
CA LEU A 127 -7.46 -3.67 -6.57
C LEU A 127 -7.95 -4.31 -7.89
N GLN A 128 -7.49 -5.53 -8.15
CA GLN A 128 -7.94 -6.33 -9.26
C GLN A 128 -9.34 -6.86 -8.93
N THR A 129 -10.34 -6.35 -9.65
CA THR A 129 -11.67 -6.95 -9.69
C THR A 129 -11.62 -8.19 -10.56
N GLU A 130 -12.01 -9.33 -10.00
CA GLU A 130 -12.27 -10.57 -10.76
C GLU A 130 -13.46 -10.41 -11.73
#